data_AF-A0A9P5VHC2-F1
#
_entry.id   AF-A0A9P5VHC2-F1
#
_cell.length_a   1.000
_cell.length_b   1.000
_cell.length_c   1.000
_cell.angle_alpha   90.00
_cell.angle_beta   90.00
_cell.angle_gamma   90.00
#
_symmetry.space_group_name_H-M   'P 1'
#
loop_
_entity.id
_entity.type
_entity.pdbx_description
1 polymer ?
#
loop_
_entity_poly.entity_id
_entity_poly.type
_entity_poly.pdbx_seq_one_letter_code
_entity_poly.pdbx_strand_id
1 'polypeptide(L)'
;MSWTVLVSTVLMGGIIFAVSILFLLNPNPRAPTESEKCYQDYTHLPSLIKEEQEYLKRMESKTTQPPPTGTNKKIATGSTRSEKYKSQLRQLPRTDDADATKTLSVVVPAYNESERLPIMMKETLDFLKAKASNDPSFTYEIVLVDDGSQDSTVRVALEIAQSEANKDIRVLSLEKNRGKGGAVIQ
;
A
#
# COMPACT_ATOMS: atom_id res chain seq x y z
N MET A 1 -32.84 -7.90 53.99
CA MET A 1 -32.04 -7.57 52.78
C MET A 1 -32.03 -6.06 52.63
N SER A 2 -30.86 -5.42 52.67
CA SER A 2 -30.77 -3.96 52.52
C SER A 2 -31.07 -3.58 51.07
N TRP A 3 -31.92 -2.57 50.87
CA TRP A 3 -32.28 -2.00 49.57
C TRP A 3 -31.03 -1.63 48.73
N THR A 4 -29.93 -1.27 49.40
CA THR A 4 -28.64 -0.96 48.76
C THR A 4 -28.04 -2.14 48.00
N VAL A 5 -28.22 -3.38 48.47
CA VAL A 5 -27.70 -4.59 47.81
C VAL A 5 -28.48 -4.86 46.52
N LEU A 6 -29.81 -4.68 46.55
CA LEU A 6 -30.67 -4.86 45.40
C LEU A 6 -30.30 -3.88 44.27
N VAL A 7 -30.17 -2.59 44.61
CA VAL A 7 -29.80 -1.55 43.64
C VAL A 7 -28.43 -1.81 43.02
N SER A 8 -27.44 -2.22 43.81
CA SER A 8 -26.08 -2.51 43.30
C SER A 8 -26.06 -3.68 42.31
N THR A 9 -26.79 -4.76 42.60
CA THR A 9 -26.84 -5.94 41.72
C THR A 9 -27.48 -5.66 40.37
N VAL A 10 -28.55 -4.85 40.34
CA VAL A 10 -29.21 -4.44 39.08
C VAL A 10 -28.29 -3.55 38.24
N LEU A 11 -27.56 -2.64 38.88
CA LEU A 11 -26.64 -1.73 38.20
C LEU A 11 -25.46 -2.48 37.59
N MET A 12 -24.85 -3.41 38.33
CA MET A 12 -23.79 -4.27 37.82
C MET A 12 -24.27 -5.20 36.70
N GLY A 13 -25.46 -5.78 36.83
CA GLY A 13 -26.07 -6.58 35.76
C GLY A 13 -26.27 -5.78 34.47
N GLY A 14 -26.73 -4.53 34.58
CA GLY A 14 -26.87 -3.62 33.45
C GLY A 14 -25.54 -3.29 32.78
N ILE A 15 -24.47 -3.04 33.55
CA ILE A 15 -23.12 -2.78 33.03
C ILE A 15 -22.57 -4.01 32.29
N ILE A 16 -22.67 -5.20 32.89
CA ILE A 16 -22.19 -6.44 32.27
C ILE A 16 -22.95 -6.74 30.97
N PHE A 17 -24.27 -6.51 30.97
CA PHE A 17 -25.10 -6.68 29.77
C PHE A 17 -24.72 -5.69 28.67
N ALA A 18 -24.51 -4.42 29.02
CA ALA A 18 -24.06 -3.40 28.07
C ALA A 18 -22.66 -3.72 27.48
N VAL A 19 -21.72 -4.16 28.31
CA VAL A 19 -20.38 -4.59 27.86
C VAL A 19 -20.45 -5.85 26.99
N SER A 20 -21.32 -6.80 27.32
CA SER A 20 -21.53 -8.01 26.52
C SER A 20 -22.15 -7.70 25.16
N ILE A 21 -23.13 -6.79 25.12
CA ILE A 21 -23.68 -6.27 23.86
C ILE A 21 -22.60 -5.56 23.05
N LEU A 22 -21.77 -4.73 23.69
CA LEU A 22 -20.66 -4.05 23.01
C LEU A 22 -19.70 -5.07 22.39
N PHE A 23 -19.35 -6.14 23.12
CA PHE A 23 -18.46 -7.19 22.64
C PHE A 23 -19.08 -8.04 21.52
N LEU A 24 -20.40 -8.24 21.53
CA LEU A 24 -21.13 -8.97 20.48
C LEU A 24 -21.38 -8.12 19.23
N LEU A 25 -21.58 -6.81 19.39
CA LEU A 25 -21.86 -5.88 18.29
C LEU A 25 -20.60 -5.33 17.64
N ASN A 26 -19.44 -5.39 18.28
CA ASN A 26 -18.19 -4.93 17.70
C ASN A 26 -17.49 -6.11 16.99
N PRO A 27 -17.57 -6.20 15.65
CA PRO A 27 -16.95 -7.31 14.93
C PRO A 27 -15.43 -7.26 15.11
N ASN A 28 -14.82 -8.41 15.42
CA ASN A 28 -13.38 -8.55 15.39
C ASN A 28 -12.85 -8.16 14.00
N PRO A 29 -11.73 -7.42 13.91
CA PRO A 29 -11.14 -7.05 12.63
C PRO A 29 -10.89 -8.31 11.81
N ARG A 30 -11.41 -8.32 10.58
CA ARG A 30 -11.28 -9.45 9.67
C ARG A 30 -9.80 -9.67 9.34
N ALA A 31 -9.33 -10.92 9.37
CA ALA A 31 -7.98 -11.24 8.91
C ALA A 31 -7.83 -10.90 7.41
N PRO A 32 -6.63 -10.48 6.96
CA PRO A 32 -6.45 -10.11 5.56
C PRO A 32 -6.64 -11.28 4.59
N THR A 33 -7.36 -11.08 3.49
CA THR A 33 -7.46 -12.08 2.40
C THR A 33 -6.23 -12.09 1.51
N GLU A 34 -5.93 -13.21 0.85
CA GLU A 34 -4.78 -13.29 -0.08
C GLU A 34 -4.84 -12.26 -1.23
N SER A 35 -6.04 -11.90 -1.70
CA SER A 35 -6.19 -10.82 -2.69
C SER A 35 -5.77 -9.45 -2.13
N GLU A 36 -5.86 -9.24 -0.82
CA GLU A 36 -5.40 -8.02 -0.12
C GLU A 36 -3.89 -7.85 -0.13
N LYS A 37 -3.13 -8.85 -0.62
CA LYS A 37 -1.67 -8.80 -0.79
C LYS A 37 -1.23 -8.50 -2.24
N CYS A 38 -2.16 -8.27 -3.16
CA CYS A 38 -1.85 -7.95 -4.55
C CYS A 38 -1.79 -6.43 -4.74
N TYR A 39 -0.57 -5.90 -4.92
CA TYR A 39 -0.30 -4.54 -5.38
C TYR A 39 0.73 -4.59 -6.51
N GLN A 40 0.67 -3.60 -7.40
CA GLN A 40 1.73 -3.33 -8.36
C GLN A 40 2.66 -2.26 -7.77
N ASP A 41 3.92 -2.62 -7.54
CA ASP A 41 4.95 -1.70 -7.04
C ASP A 41 5.71 -1.08 -8.22
N TYR A 42 5.60 0.24 -8.38
CA TYR A 42 6.27 1.01 -9.42
C TYR A 42 7.56 1.69 -8.94
N THR A 43 7.97 1.48 -7.67
CA THR A 43 9.20 2.06 -7.10
C THR A 43 10.45 1.66 -7.89
N HIS A 44 10.48 0.43 -8.41
CA HIS A 44 11.58 -0.08 -9.23
C HIS A 44 11.36 0.09 -10.74
N LEU A 45 10.26 0.72 -11.15
CA LEU A 45 9.99 0.97 -12.57
C LEU A 45 10.83 2.08 -13.24
N PRO A 46 11.58 2.99 -12.57
CA PRO A 46 12.42 3.93 -13.32
C PRO A 46 13.50 3.24 -14.17
N SER A 47 13.99 2.06 -13.76
CA SER A 47 14.91 1.24 -14.55
C SER A 47 14.18 0.37 -15.58
N LEU A 48 13.02 -0.18 -15.23
CA LEU A 48 12.22 -1.00 -16.14
C LEU A 48 11.56 -0.18 -17.24
N ILE A 49 11.14 1.06 -17.00
CA ILE A 49 10.64 1.96 -18.05
C ILE A 49 11.76 2.30 -19.02
N LYS A 50 13.01 2.49 -18.57
CA LYS A 50 14.14 2.69 -19.49
C LYS A 50 14.45 1.43 -20.30
N GLU A 51 14.48 0.26 -19.66
CA GLU A 51 14.69 -1.02 -20.35
C GLU A 51 13.52 -1.39 -21.29
N GLU A 52 12.28 -1.10 -20.91
CA GLU A 52 11.08 -1.36 -21.70
C GLU A 52 10.96 -0.36 -22.85
N GLN A 53 11.28 0.92 -22.64
CA GLN A 53 11.39 1.91 -23.73
C GLN A 53 12.55 1.60 -24.68
N GLU A 54 13.68 1.10 -24.17
CA GLU A 54 14.82 0.66 -24.99
C GLU A 54 14.55 -0.65 -25.72
N TYR A 55 13.81 -1.58 -25.09
CA TYR A 55 13.29 -2.80 -25.69
C TYR A 55 12.25 -2.49 -26.78
N LEU A 56 11.32 -1.58 -26.52
CA LEU A 56 10.33 -1.12 -27.50
C LEU A 56 11.00 -0.38 -28.66
N LYS A 57 11.99 0.49 -28.41
CA LYS A 57 12.86 1.06 -29.48
C LYS A 57 13.61 -0.02 -30.27
N ARG A 58 14.11 -1.05 -29.61
CA ARG A 58 14.81 -2.19 -30.24
C ARG A 58 13.84 -3.08 -31.04
N MET A 59 12.58 -3.14 -30.66
CA MET A 59 11.51 -3.87 -31.35
C MET A 59 10.99 -3.07 -32.55
N GLU A 60 10.77 -1.76 -32.40
CA GLU A 60 10.39 -0.85 -33.48
C GLU A 60 11.45 -0.83 -34.59
N SER A 61 12.74 -0.80 -34.23
CA SER A 61 13.86 -0.88 -35.18
C SER A 61 14.05 -2.25 -35.86
N LYS A 62 13.37 -3.31 -35.37
CA LYS A 62 13.46 -4.67 -35.93
C LYS A 62 12.22 -5.11 -36.71
N THR A 63 11.32 -4.20 -37.05
CA THR A 63 10.13 -4.56 -37.84
C THR A 63 10.46 -4.68 -39.33
N THR A 64 11.03 -5.82 -39.73
CA THR A 64 10.70 -6.43 -41.03
C THR A 64 10.54 -7.93 -40.82
N GLN A 65 9.27 -8.34 -40.87
CA GLN A 65 8.67 -9.68 -40.87
C GLN A 65 8.05 -10.17 -39.55
N PRO A 66 6.80 -10.71 -39.61
CA PRO A 66 6.08 -11.22 -38.46
C PRO A 66 6.63 -12.57 -37.99
N PRO A 67 6.64 -12.87 -36.68
CA PRO A 67 7.07 -14.17 -36.18
C PRO A 67 6.02 -15.26 -36.49
N PRO A 68 6.45 -16.53 -36.67
CA PRO A 68 5.61 -17.62 -37.15
C PRO A 68 4.63 -18.11 -36.08
N THR A 69 3.46 -18.52 -36.54
CA THR A 69 2.39 -19.18 -35.80
C THR A 69 2.79 -20.60 -35.39
N GLY A 70 2.59 -20.95 -34.11
CA GLY A 70 2.71 -22.32 -33.57
C GLY A 70 3.79 -22.44 -32.49
N THR A 71 3.61 -23.10 -31.34
CA THR A 71 2.77 -24.25 -31.01
C THR A 71 2.59 -24.35 -29.48
N ASN A 72 1.50 -25.01 -29.07
CA ASN A 72 1.12 -25.33 -27.69
C ASN A 72 2.28 -25.76 -26.76
N LYS A 73 2.42 -25.11 -25.61
CA LYS A 73 3.02 -25.71 -24.41
C LYS A 73 1.97 -25.86 -23.32
N LYS A 74 1.87 -27.11 -22.86
CA LYS A 74 0.88 -27.69 -21.96
C LYS A 74 0.72 -26.88 -20.66
N ILE A 75 -0.53 -26.70 -20.26
CA ILE A 75 -0.95 -26.27 -18.93
C ILE A 75 -0.43 -27.29 -17.92
N ALA A 76 0.57 -26.91 -17.13
CA ALA A 76 1.00 -27.65 -15.95
C ALA A 76 0.19 -27.15 -14.76
N THR A 77 -0.71 -28.01 -14.30
CA THR A 77 -1.42 -27.93 -13.02
C THR A 77 -0.42 -28.12 -11.86
N GLY A 78 -0.52 -27.29 -10.81
CA GLY A 78 -0.03 -27.63 -9.47
C GLY A 78 1.10 -26.79 -8.86
N SER A 79 0.74 -26.08 -7.79
CA SER A 79 1.50 -25.67 -6.58
C SER A 79 2.60 -24.59 -6.55
N THR A 80 3.34 -24.24 -7.59
CA THR A 80 4.67 -23.60 -7.34
C THR A 80 4.74 -22.08 -7.07
N ARG A 81 3.66 -21.31 -7.12
CA ARG A 81 3.71 -19.85 -6.85
C ARG A 81 3.50 -19.51 -5.38
N SER A 82 2.54 -20.14 -4.70
CA SER A 82 2.18 -19.84 -3.30
C SER A 82 3.29 -20.19 -2.29
N GLU A 83 3.98 -21.31 -2.50
CA GLU A 83 5.01 -21.81 -1.58
C GLU A 83 6.27 -20.94 -1.60
N LYS A 84 6.61 -20.37 -2.78
CA LYS A 84 7.74 -19.45 -2.94
C LYS A 84 7.54 -18.13 -2.20
N TYR A 85 6.30 -17.62 -2.14
CA TYR A 85 5.97 -16.42 -1.36
C TYR A 85 5.95 -16.70 0.15
N LYS A 86 5.49 -17.88 0.59
CA LYS A 86 5.48 -18.25 2.02
C LYS A 86 6.87 -18.27 2.65
N SER A 87 7.90 -18.73 1.92
CA SER A 87 9.28 -18.69 2.41
C SER A 87 9.91 -17.29 2.45
N GLN A 88 9.29 -16.32 1.77
CA GLN A 88 9.75 -14.92 1.71
C GLN A 88 8.94 -13.97 2.59
N LEU A 89 7.90 -14.46 3.28
CA LEU A 89 7.26 -13.73 4.37
C LEU A 89 8.26 -13.64 5.53
N ARG A 90 9.24 -12.74 5.43
CA ARG A 90 9.93 -12.21 6.60
C ARG A 90 8.85 -11.76 7.58
N GLN A 91 8.99 -12.11 8.86
CA GLN A 91 8.15 -11.51 9.89
C GLN A 91 8.21 -9.99 9.67
N LEU A 92 7.03 -9.36 9.62
CA LEU A 92 6.98 -7.92 9.41
C LEU A 92 7.81 -7.25 10.51
N PRO A 93 8.64 -6.25 10.15
CA PRO A 93 9.38 -5.51 11.14
C PRO A 93 8.41 -4.98 12.20
N ARG A 94 8.78 -5.13 13.46
CA ARG A 94 8.01 -4.55 14.56
C ARG A 94 8.29 -3.06 14.62
N THR A 95 7.32 -2.31 15.15
CA THR A 95 7.45 -0.85 15.31
C THR A 95 8.59 -0.44 16.25
N ASP A 96 9.11 -1.36 17.06
CA ASP A 96 10.24 -1.17 17.97
C ASP A 96 11.57 -1.75 17.44
N ASP A 97 11.62 -2.19 16.19
CA ASP A 97 12.86 -2.71 15.60
C ASP A 97 13.91 -1.59 15.52
N ALA A 98 15.06 -1.83 16.16
CA ALA A 98 16.17 -0.89 16.22
C ALA A 98 16.84 -0.62 14.85
N ASP A 99 16.51 -1.43 13.83
CA ASP A 99 17.09 -1.39 12.49
C ASP A 99 16.31 -0.48 11.52
N ALA A 100 15.35 0.32 12.01
CA ALA A 100 14.57 1.22 11.18
C ALA A 100 15.47 2.27 10.49
N THR A 101 15.55 2.20 9.16
CA THR A 101 16.38 3.11 8.35
C THR A 101 15.70 4.45 8.05
N LYS A 102 14.39 4.56 8.28
CA LYS A 102 13.58 5.76 8.08
C LYS A 102 12.95 6.17 9.40
N THR A 103 13.02 7.45 9.73
CA THR A 103 12.40 8.02 10.94
C THR A 103 10.89 8.21 10.77
N LEU A 104 10.44 8.47 9.54
CA LEU A 104 9.02 8.71 9.21
C LEU A 104 8.62 8.06 7.89
N SER A 105 7.54 7.29 7.88
CA SER A 105 6.90 6.80 6.66
C SER A 105 5.53 7.48 6.51
N VAL A 106 5.33 8.22 5.41
CA VAL A 106 4.08 8.91 5.10
C VAL A 106 3.30 8.09 4.08
N VAL A 107 2.19 7.49 4.49
CA VAL A 107 1.32 6.72 3.58
C VAL A 107 0.20 7.63 3.09
N VAL A 108 0.07 7.75 1.77
CA VAL A 108 -0.94 8.58 1.11
C VAL A 108 -1.85 7.69 0.28
N PRO A 109 -3.03 7.31 0.80
CA PRO A 109 -4.05 6.64 -0.01
C PRO A 109 -4.67 7.63 -0.99
N ALA A 110 -4.79 7.25 -2.26
CA ALA A 110 -5.34 8.07 -3.33
C ALA A 110 -6.38 7.27 -4.14
N TYR A 111 -7.55 7.88 -4.40
CA TYR A 111 -8.55 7.34 -5.32
C TYR A 111 -9.22 8.48 -6.08
N ASN A 112 -9.01 8.53 -7.39
CA ASN A 112 -9.48 9.62 -8.25
C ASN A 112 -9.05 11.01 -7.72
N GLU A 113 -7.78 11.15 -7.40
CA GLU A 113 -7.17 12.35 -6.80
C GLU A 113 -6.22 13.07 -7.76
N SER A 114 -6.28 12.81 -9.08
CA SER A 114 -5.34 13.35 -10.07
C SER A 114 -5.13 14.87 -10.01
N GLU A 115 -6.19 15.64 -9.71
CA GLU A 115 -6.12 17.11 -9.60
C GLU A 115 -5.60 17.60 -8.24
N ARG A 116 -5.91 16.87 -7.16
CA ARG A 116 -5.62 17.29 -5.77
C ARG A 116 -4.27 16.79 -5.28
N LEU A 117 -3.84 15.62 -5.76
CA LEU A 117 -2.61 14.96 -5.38
C LEU A 117 -1.37 15.86 -5.58
N PRO A 118 -1.17 16.56 -6.71
CA PRO A 118 0.00 17.42 -6.90
C PRO A 118 0.12 18.55 -5.89
N ILE A 119 -1.00 19.21 -5.58
CA ILE A 119 -1.04 20.37 -4.68
C ILE A 119 -0.66 19.92 -3.26
N MET A 120 -1.30 18.84 -2.79
CA MET A 120 -1.02 18.26 -1.47
C MET A 120 0.41 17.73 -1.36
N MET A 121 0.90 17.06 -2.42
CA MET A 121 2.26 16.52 -2.43
C MET A 121 3.31 17.61 -2.39
N LYS A 122 3.08 18.73 -3.10
CA LYS A 122 3.99 19.88 -3.04
C LYS A 122 4.14 20.40 -1.61
N GLU A 123 3.03 20.67 -0.93
CA GLU A 123 3.05 21.16 0.46
C GLU A 123 3.74 20.17 1.42
N THR A 124 3.44 18.87 1.25
CA THR A 124 4.03 17.79 2.03
C THR A 124 5.55 17.72 1.84
N LEU A 125 6.01 17.78 0.59
CA LEU A 125 7.43 17.74 0.25
C LEU A 125 8.17 18.98 0.76
N ASP A 126 7.59 20.16 0.62
CA ASP A 126 8.17 21.42 1.12
C ASP A 126 8.39 21.34 2.64
N PHE A 127 7.41 20.84 3.39
CA PHE A 127 7.54 20.63 4.83
C PHE A 127 8.62 19.60 5.20
N LEU A 128 8.61 18.43 4.55
CA LEU A 128 9.55 17.35 4.86
C LEU A 128 10.99 17.71 4.49
N LYS A 129 11.21 18.42 3.37
CA LYS A 129 12.52 18.95 2.97
C LYS A 129 13.03 19.98 3.98
N ALA A 130 12.19 20.90 4.43
CA ALA A 130 12.56 21.87 5.45
C ALA A 130 12.95 21.19 6.77
N LYS A 131 12.18 20.17 7.19
CA LYS A 131 12.47 19.40 8.41
C LYS A 131 13.79 18.63 8.31
N ALA A 132 14.02 17.93 7.19
CA ALA A 132 15.27 17.20 6.94
C ALA A 132 16.50 18.12 6.82
N SER A 133 16.31 19.35 6.34
CA SER A 133 17.39 20.35 6.28
C SER A 133 17.79 20.86 7.67
N ASN A 134 16.83 20.93 8.60
CA ASN A 134 17.07 21.37 9.97
C ASN A 134 17.65 20.26 10.88
N ASP A 135 17.34 18.99 10.58
CA ASP A 135 17.79 17.84 11.34
C ASP A 135 18.34 16.75 10.40
N PRO A 136 19.68 16.62 10.26
CA PRO A 136 20.31 15.62 9.40
C PRO A 136 20.00 14.16 9.77
N SER A 137 19.54 13.90 11.00
CA SER A 137 19.14 12.55 11.43
C SER A 137 17.73 12.20 10.98
N PHE A 138 16.92 13.20 10.62
CA PHE A 138 15.55 13.02 10.17
C PHE A 138 15.52 12.49 8.72
N THR A 139 15.12 11.23 8.58
CA THR A 139 14.92 10.58 7.28
C THR A 139 13.45 10.22 7.12
N TYR A 140 12.94 10.30 5.88
CA TYR A 140 11.56 9.96 5.59
C TYR A 140 11.42 9.17 4.30
N GLU A 141 10.27 8.52 4.16
CA GLU A 141 9.77 7.96 2.90
C GLU A 141 8.30 8.33 2.72
N ILE A 142 7.85 8.36 1.48
CA ILE A 142 6.44 8.57 1.12
C ILE A 142 6.00 7.38 0.30
N VAL A 143 4.88 6.76 0.69
CA VAL A 143 4.25 5.66 -0.03
C VAL A 143 2.90 6.14 -0.54
N LEU A 144 2.83 6.44 -1.84
CA LEU A 144 1.60 6.74 -2.55
C LEU A 144 0.89 5.43 -2.89
N VAL A 145 -0.31 5.22 -2.36
CA VAL A 145 -1.11 4.01 -2.60
C VAL A 145 -2.35 4.39 -3.39
N ASP A 146 -2.35 4.09 -4.68
CA ASP A 146 -3.51 4.20 -5.54
C ASP A 146 -4.49 3.05 -5.28
N ASP A 147 -5.69 3.39 -4.80
CA ASP A 147 -6.77 2.47 -4.45
C ASP A 147 -7.63 2.13 -5.69
N GLY A 148 -6.98 1.72 -6.79
CA GLY A 148 -7.62 1.32 -8.03
C GLY A 148 -8.40 2.45 -8.73
N SER A 149 -7.75 3.61 -8.91
CA SER A 149 -8.37 4.77 -9.56
C SER A 149 -8.76 4.49 -11.01
N GLN A 150 -9.75 5.23 -11.50
CA GLN A 150 -10.20 5.18 -12.90
C GLN A 150 -9.72 6.39 -13.72
N ASP A 151 -9.13 7.39 -13.05
CA ASP A 151 -8.55 8.57 -13.67
C ASP A 151 -7.02 8.46 -13.83
N SER A 152 -6.35 9.58 -14.08
CA SER A 152 -4.89 9.65 -14.25
C SER A 152 -4.10 9.68 -12.93
N THR A 153 -4.69 9.34 -11.77
CA THR A 153 -4.04 9.43 -10.45
C THR A 153 -2.69 8.71 -10.41
N VAL A 154 -2.61 7.46 -10.90
CA VAL A 154 -1.36 6.68 -10.95
C VAL A 154 -0.29 7.40 -11.77
N ARG A 155 -0.68 7.94 -12.94
CA ARG A 155 0.25 8.66 -13.82
C ARG A 155 0.80 9.90 -13.13
N VAL A 156 -0.06 10.69 -12.49
CA VAL A 156 0.33 11.89 -11.74
C VAL A 156 1.25 11.53 -10.57
N ALA A 157 0.93 10.46 -9.82
CA ALA A 157 1.79 9.96 -8.74
C ALA A 157 3.19 9.59 -9.24
N LEU A 158 3.28 8.93 -10.40
CA LEU A 158 4.56 8.58 -11.03
C LEU A 158 5.33 9.82 -11.49
N GLU A 159 4.65 10.81 -12.09
CA GLU A 159 5.27 12.07 -12.49
C GLU A 159 5.87 12.82 -11.29
N ILE A 160 5.15 12.86 -10.16
CA ILE A 160 5.64 13.44 -8.90
C ILE A 160 6.87 12.67 -8.41
N ALA A 161 6.80 11.34 -8.34
CA ALA A 161 7.90 10.49 -7.89
C ALA A 161 9.16 10.61 -8.77
N GLN A 162 8.99 10.84 -10.08
CA GLN A 162 10.10 11.04 -11.02
C GLN A 162 10.69 12.46 -10.97
N SER A 163 9.86 13.47 -10.70
CA SER A 163 10.31 14.86 -10.59
C SER A 163 11.18 15.10 -9.36
N GLU A 164 10.99 14.30 -8.32
CA GLU A 164 11.76 14.35 -7.10
C GLU A 164 13.02 13.49 -7.22
N ALA A 165 14.19 14.12 -7.16
CA ALA A 165 15.47 13.41 -7.25
C ALA A 165 15.74 12.45 -6.06
N ASN A 166 14.95 12.58 -4.99
CA ASN A 166 15.05 11.74 -3.80
C ASN A 166 14.26 10.44 -4.00
N LYS A 167 14.98 9.31 -3.99
CA LYS A 167 14.50 7.94 -4.23
C LYS A 167 13.54 7.38 -3.16
N ASP A 168 12.97 8.25 -2.34
CA ASP A 168 12.21 7.89 -1.15
C ASP A 168 10.69 8.02 -1.36
N ILE A 169 10.24 8.23 -2.61
CA ILE A 169 8.82 8.17 -2.98
C ILE A 169 8.55 6.83 -3.68
N ARG A 170 7.62 6.06 -3.12
CA ARG A 170 7.15 4.77 -3.62
C ARG A 170 5.73 4.92 -4.13
N VAL A 171 5.41 4.27 -5.24
CA VAL A 171 4.06 4.28 -5.81
C VAL A 171 3.57 2.84 -5.91
N LEU A 172 2.47 2.55 -5.23
CA LEU A 172 1.75 1.28 -5.25
C LEU A 172 0.39 1.50 -5.90
N SER A 173 -0.06 0.62 -6.79
CA SER A 173 -1.45 0.62 -7.27
C SER A 173 -2.12 -0.71 -6.98
N LEU A 174 -3.35 -0.62 -6.51
CA LEU A 174 -4.23 -1.75 -6.22
C LEU A 174 -5.09 -2.05 -7.44
N GLU A 175 -5.29 -3.34 -7.73
CA GLU A 175 -6.11 -3.77 -8.87
C GLU A 175 -7.58 -3.36 -8.76
N LYS A 176 -8.06 -3.12 -7.53
CA LYS A 176 -9.46 -2.77 -7.25
C LYS A 176 -9.52 -1.86 -6.04
N ASN A 177 -10.42 -0.88 -6.10
CA ASN A 177 -10.78 -0.05 -4.96
C ASN A 177 -11.28 -0.89 -3.76
N ARG A 178 -10.67 -0.65 -2.60
CA ARG A 178 -10.93 -1.31 -1.30
C ARG A 178 -11.30 -0.33 -0.20
N GLY A 179 -11.42 0.95 -0.54
CA GLY A 179 -11.62 2.02 0.41
C GLY A 179 -10.34 2.36 1.17
N LYS A 180 -10.37 3.51 1.84
CA LYS A 180 -9.21 4.12 2.48
C LYS A 180 -8.46 3.19 3.44
N GLY A 181 -9.20 2.44 4.26
CA GLY A 181 -8.60 1.47 5.19
C GLY A 181 -7.84 0.36 4.47
N GLY A 182 -8.36 -0.12 3.34
CA GLY A 182 -7.69 -1.14 2.53
C GLY A 182 -6.41 -0.64 1.86
N ALA A 183 -6.35 0.64 1.51
CA ALA A 183 -5.16 1.28 0.95
C ALA A 183 -4.07 1.55 2.00
N VAL A 184 -4.44 1.89 3.24
CA VAL A 184 -3.48 2.17 4.33
C VAL A 184 -2.86 0.90 4.92
N ILE A 185 -3.54 -0.25 4.83
CA ILE A 185 -3.07 -1.53 5.37
C ILE A 185 -1.99 -2.20 4.48
N GLN A 186 -1.74 -1.67 3.27
CA GLN A 186 -0.80 -2.24 2.31
C GLN A 186 0.67 -2.10 2.75
#